data_AF-A0A2N2CJP1-F1
#
_entry.id   AF-A0A2N2CJP1-F1
#
_cell.length_a   1.000
_cell.length_b   1.000
_cell.length_c   1.000
_cell.angle_alpha   90.00
_cell.angle_beta   90.00
_cell.angle_gamma   90.00
#
_symmetry.space_group_name_H-M   'P 1'
#
loop_
_entity.id
_entity.type
_entity.pdbx_description
1 polymer ?
#
loop_
_entity_poly.entity_id
_entity_poly.type
_entity_poly.pdbx_seq_one_letter_code
_entity_poly.pdbx_strand_id
1 'polypeptide(L)' 'MDDLIVKNITKIVTPFIQLYGIFIILHGHISPGGGFAGGAIIGASLILYTLAFGLE' A
#
# COMPACT_ATOMS: atom_id res chain seq x y z
N MET A 1 1.82 -20.98 8.18
CA MET A 1 2.35 -20.11 9.25
C MET A 1 1.28 -19.06 9.47
N ASP A 2 0.37 -19.26 10.42
CA ASP A 2 -0.69 -18.30 10.69
C ASP A 2 -0.13 -17.18 11.58
N ASP A 3 0.53 -16.22 10.93
CA ASP A 3 1.03 -15.04 11.60
C ASP A 3 -0.12 -14.05 11.86
N LEU A 4 -0.85 -14.30 12.95
CA LEU A 4 -1.97 -13.46 13.40
C LEU A 4 -1.57 -11.98 13.52
N ILE A 5 -0.34 -11.72 13.98
CA ILE A 5 0.20 -10.35 14.09
C ILE A 5 0.35 -9.74 12.70
N VAL A 6 0.98 -10.45 11.75
CA VAL A 6 1.21 -9.94 10.39
C VAL A 6 -0.11 -9.66 9.67
N LYS A 7 -1.06 -10.60 9.72
CA LYS A 7 -2.39 -10.41 9.09
C LYS A 7 -3.12 -9.19 9.65
N ASN A 8 -3.16 -9.03 10.98
CA ASN A 8 -3.85 -7.91 11.61
C ASN A 8 -3.18 -6.56 11.32
N ILE A 9 -1.84 -6.50 11.43
CA ILE A 9 -1.11 -5.28 11.13
C ILE A 9 -1.29 -4.91 9.65
N THR A 10 -1.10 -5.84 8.72
CA THR A 10 -1.31 -5.61 7.28
C THR A 10 -2.71 -5.08 7.01
N LYS A 11 -3.76 -5.69 7.58
CA LYS A 11 -5.14 -5.22 7.42
C LYS A 11 -5.33 -3.76 7.86
N ILE A 12 -4.66 -3.36 8.94
CA ILE A 12 -4.74 -1.98 9.46
C ILE A 12 -3.92 -1.04 8.58
N VAL A 13 -2.67 -1.38 8.19
CA VAL A 13 -1.78 -0.45 7.48
C VAL A 13 -2.06 -0.31 5.98
N THR A 14 -2.56 -1.35 5.30
CA THR A 14 -2.86 -1.30 3.86
C THR A 14 -3.69 -0.09 3.43
N PRO A 15 -4.83 0.26 4.07
CA PRO A 15 -5.60 1.44 3.67
C PRO A 15 -4.83 2.76 3.85
N PHE A 16 -3.95 2.88 4.85
CA PHE A 16 -3.13 4.08 5.04
C PHE A 16 -2.04 4.19 3.97
N ILE A 17 -1.42 3.07 3.56
CA ILE A 17 -0.44 3.04 2.46
C ILE A 17 -1.13 3.46 1.16
N GLN A 18 -2.34 2.97 0.90
CA GLN A 18 -3.12 3.33 -0.29
C GLN A 18 -3.51 4.81 -0.29
N LEU A 19 -3.99 5.34 0.85
CA LEU A 19 -4.30 6.76 1.00
C LEU A 19 -3.06 7.63 0.73
N TYR A 20 -1.89 7.21 1.23
CA TYR A 20 -0.63 7.89 0.97
C TYR A 20 -0.22 7.83 -0.51
N GLY A 21 -0.38 6.68 -1.17
CA GLY A 21 -0.16 6.54 -2.61
C GLY A 21 -1.05 7.47 -3.43
N ILE A 22 -2.34 7.56 -3.08
CA ILE A 22 -3.29 8.50 -3.70
C ILE A 22 -2.84 9.95 -3.48
N PHE A 23 -2.44 10.32 -2.25
CA PHE A 23 -1.91 11.65 -1.96
C PHE A 23 -0.72 12.01 -2.86
N ILE A 24 0.25 11.10 -3.02
CA ILE A 24 1.43 11.28 -3.87
C ILE A 24 1.07 11.43 -5.35
N ILE A 25 0.05 10.72 -5.83
CA ILE A 25 -0.45 10.88 -7.21
C ILE A 25 -1.05 12.28 -7.40
N LEU A 26 -1.96 12.67 -6.50
CA LEU A 26 -2.70 13.93 -6.63
C LEU A 26 -1.80 15.17 -6.44
N HIS A 27 -0.81 15.10 -5.55
CA HIS A 27 0.08 16.22 -5.23
C HIS A 27 1.39 16.20 -6.03
N GLY A 28 1.54 15.31 -7.02
CA GLY A 28 2.76 15.22 -7.84
C GLY A 28 3.12 16.48 -8.63
N HIS A 29 2.22 17.47 -8.70
CA HIS A 29 2.46 18.78 -9.31
C HIS A 29 3.05 19.82 -8.34
N ILE A 30 2.94 19.59 -7.03
CA ILE A 30 3.42 20.51 -5.97
C ILE A 30 4.62 19.91 -5.23
N SER A 31 4.58 18.61 -4.94
CA SER A 31 5.61 17.87 -4.22
C SER A 31 6.29 16.84 -5.12
N PRO A 32 7.56 16.47 -4.87
CA PRO A 32 8.20 15.34 -5.54
C PRO A 32 7.34 14.07 -5.46
N GLY A 33 7.11 13.42 -6.60
CA GLY A 33 6.21 12.26 -6.67
C GLY A 33 5.54 12.11 -8.02
N GLY A 34 4.22 11.90 -8.01
CA GLY A 34 3.40 11.72 -9.20
C GLY A 34 2.94 10.28 -9.43
N GLY A 35 2.43 10.04 -10.65
CA GLY A 35 1.73 8.80 -11.01
C GLY A 35 2.56 7.53 -10.80
N PHE A 36 3.83 7.54 -11.23
CA PHE A 36 4.69 6.36 -11.10
C PHE A 36 5.02 6.02 -9.64
N ALA A 37 5.51 7.00 -8.87
CA ALA A 37 5.88 6.77 -7.47
C ALA A 37 4.67 6.39 -6.61
N GLY A 38 3.55 7.11 -6.75
CA GLY A 38 2.32 6.78 -6.02
C GLY A 38 1.69 5.47 -6.49
N GLY A 39 1.77 5.16 -7.78
CA GLY A 39 1.37 3.86 -8.33
C GLY A 39 2.20 2.71 -7.77
N ALA A 40 3.52 2.87 -7.64
CA ALA A 40 4.39 1.88 -7.01
C ALA A 40 4.06 1.66 -5.52
N ILE A 41 3.71 2.72 -4.78
CA ILE A 41 3.26 2.63 -3.38
C ILE A 41 1.95 1.81 -3.29
N ILE A 42 0.97 2.11 -4.14
CA ILE A 42 -0.29 1.35 -4.19
C ILE A 42 -0.02 -0.11 -4.58
N GLY A 43 0.81 -0.35 -5.60
CA GLY A 43 1.22 -1.70 -6.00
C GLY A 43 1.89 -2.47 -4.87
N ALA A 44 2.80 -1.84 -4.13
CA ALA A 44 3.45 -2.45 -2.96
C ALA A 44 2.44 -2.79 -1.86
N SER A 45 1.40 -1.97 -1.65
CA SER A 45 0.33 -2.26 -0.69
C SER A 45 -0.47 -3.52 -1.07
N LEU A 46 -0.67 -3.77 -2.38
CA LEU A 46 -1.32 -4.97 -2.88
C LEU A 46 -0.41 -6.18 -2.71
N ILE A 47 0.87 -6.08 -3.06
CA ILE A 47 1.86 -7.14 -2.84
C ILE A 47 1.91 -7.52 -1.35
N LEU A 48 1.95 -6.54 -0.45
CA LEU A 48 1.93 -6.76 0.99
C LEU A 48 0.67 -7.52 1.43
N TYR A 49 -0.50 -7.11 0.95
CA TYR A 49 -1.76 -7.76 1.27
C TYR A 49 -1.77 -9.22 0.78
N THR A 50 -1.32 -9.45 -0.45
CA THR A 50 -1.21 -10.79 -1.04
C THR A 50 -0.23 -11.69 -0.28
N LEU A 51 0.92 -11.15 0.16
CA LEU A 51 1.88 -11.91 0.96
C LEU A 51 1.33 -12.29 2.35
N ALA A 52 0.49 -11.43 2.94
CA ALA A 52 -0.07 -11.67 4.28
C ALA A 52 -1.30 -12.60 4.27
N PHE A 53 -2.13 -12.53 3.23
CA PHE A 53 -3.41 -13.26 3.15
C PHE A 53 -3.40 -14.43 2.16
N GLY A 54 -2.40 -14.51 1.28
CA GLY A 54 -2.35 -15.48 0.20
C GLY A 54 -3.20 -15.08 -1.01
N LEU A 55 -3.06 -15.86 -2.08
CA LEU A 55 -3.95 -15.88 -3.25
C LEU A 55 -4.75 -17.18 -3.15
N GLU A 56 -5.75 -17.23 -2.28
CA GLU A 56 -6.77 -18.29 -2.34
C GLU A 56 -7.92 -17.85 -3.23
#